data_AF-A0A9C6TJK7-F1
#
_entry.id   AF-A0A9C6TJK7-F1
#
_cell.length_a   1.000
_cell.length_b   1.000
_cell.length_c   1.000
_cell.angle_alpha   90.00
_cell.angle_beta   90.00
_cell.angle_gamma   90.00
#
_symmetry.space_group_name_H-M   'P 1'
#
loop_
_entity.id
_entity.type
_entity.pdbx_description
1 polymer ?
#
loop_
_entity_poly.entity_id
_entity_poly.type
_entity_poly.pdbx_seq_one_letter_code
_entity_poly.pdbx_strand_id
1 'polypeptide(L)'
;MVVIATFLLMGFIFIPLGLITLRASNSVVEIVDRYDIECIPEELRSNKLLYITDDSISKNCSRFLKVPKSMRAPIYIYYQLDNYYQNHRRYVKSRNDKQLLHGLGDNSTSSCIPLESSGDLPIVPCGLIAWSVFNDTFKFSSGSSELKVNRKNIAWKSDRNHKFGKDVYPFNFQNGPLIGGGKLDPNTPLSDQEDLIVWMRTAALPSFRKLYGRIEEDLDADDVIVVQLMNNYNAYSFGGKKKLVLSTSSWLGGKNDFFGVASLFIGTFCMLISIVFLLLHVKNPRPYGDAMYTSWNKKSSSS
;
A
#
# COMPACT_ATOMS: atom_id res chain seq x y z
N MET A 1 -31.83 -2.19 -32.61
CA MET A 1 -32.15 -3.09 -31.48
C MET A 1 -30.92 -3.66 -30.78
N VAL A 2 -29.97 -4.29 -31.46
CA VAL A 2 -28.76 -4.91 -30.83
C VAL A 2 -28.01 -3.93 -29.91
N VAL A 3 -27.71 -2.72 -30.39
CA VAL A 3 -26.99 -1.70 -29.60
C VAL A 3 -27.75 -1.26 -28.34
N ILE A 4 -29.07 -1.15 -28.40
CA ILE A 4 -29.90 -0.79 -27.24
C ILE A 4 -29.84 -1.90 -26.20
N ALA A 5 -29.96 -3.16 -26.66
CA ALA A 5 -29.89 -4.35 -25.81
C ALA A 5 -28.52 -4.51 -25.15
N THR A 6 -27.42 -4.21 -25.84
CA THR A 6 -26.07 -4.28 -25.24
C THR A 6 -25.87 -3.25 -24.14
N PHE A 7 -26.29 -1.98 -24.34
CA PHE A 7 -26.20 -0.96 -23.30
C PHE A 7 -27.10 -1.27 -22.09
N LEU A 8 -28.29 -1.81 -22.34
CA LEU A 8 -29.22 -2.23 -21.29
C LEU A 8 -28.66 -3.40 -20.47
N LEU A 9 -28.08 -4.41 -21.14
CA LEU A 9 -27.40 -5.53 -20.48
C LEU A 9 -26.21 -5.05 -19.63
N MET A 10 -25.38 -4.17 -20.18
CA MET A 10 -24.27 -3.56 -19.43
C MET A 10 -24.76 -2.85 -18.18
N GLY A 11 -25.83 -2.05 -18.28
CA GLY A 11 -26.45 -1.40 -17.13
C GLY A 11 -26.88 -2.40 -16.04
N PHE A 12 -27.58 -3.46 -16.43
CA PHE A 12 -28.02 -4.52 -15.50
C PHE A 12 -26.89 -5.32 -14.85
N ILE A 13 -25.70 -5.38 -15.47
CA ILE A 13 -24.53 -6.05 -14.88
C ILE A 13 -23.75 -5.10 -13.97
N PHE A 14 -23.43 -3.90 -14.46
CA PHE A 14 -22.53 -2.97 -13.76
C PHE A 14 -23.18 -2.30 -12.54
N ILE A 15 -24.50 -2.06 -12.55
CA ILE A 15 -25.18 -1.44 -11.40
C ILE A 15 -25.16 -2.37 -10.17
N PRO A 16 -25.63 -3.64 -10.23
CA PRO A 16 -25.55 -4.54 -9.08
C PRO A 16 -24.11 -4.81 -8.64
N LEU A 17 -23.17 -4.97 -9.59
CA LEU A 17 -21.75 -5.14 -9.28
C LEU A 17 -21.20 -3.94 -8.50
N GLY A 18 -21.52 -2.72 -8.95
CA GLY A 18 -21.14 -1.48 -8.28
C GLY A 18 -21.71 -1.39 -6.87
N LEU A 19 -22.98 -1.73 -6.67
CA LEU A 19 -23.60 -1.75 -5.33
C LEU A 19 -22.96 -2.78 -4.39
N ILE A 20 -22.72 -4.00 -4.87
CA ILE A 20 -22.11 -5.09 -4.08
C ILE A 20 -20.69 -4.71 -3.65
N THR A 21 -19.89 -4.20 -4.59
CA THR A 21 -18.48 -3.85 -4.33
C THR A 21 -18.36 -2.60 -3.45
N LEU A 22 -19.22 -1.60 -3.65
CA LEU A 22 -19.28 -0.43 -2.77
C LEU A 22 -19.71 -0.79 -1.35
N ARG A 23 -20.67 -1.71 -1.20
CA ARG A 23 -21.06 -2.24 0.12
C ARG A 23 -19.90 -2.98 0.79
N ALA A 24 -19.16 -3.79 0.04
CA ALA A 24 -17.99 -4.48 0.55
C ALA A 24 -16.92 -3.48 1.03
N SER A 25 -16.60 -2.46 0.23
CA SER A 25 -15.67 -1.40 0.63
C SER A 25 -16.12 -0.63 1.87
N ASN A 26 -17.40 -0.24 1.95
CA ASN A 26 -17.96 0.48 3.09
C ASN A 26 -18.05 -0.34 4.38
N SER A 27 -17.99 -1.67 4.30
CA SER A 27 -17.93 -2.54 5.47
C SER A 27 -16.55 -2.54 6.15
N VAL A 28 -15.51 -2.08 5.44
CA VAL A 28 -14.15 -1.96 5.99
C VAL A 28 -14.09 -0.76 6.95
N VAL A 29 -13.59 -1.03 8.16
CA VAL A 29 -13.34 -0.03 9.19
C VAL A 29 -11.85 0.27 9.18
N GLU A 30 -11.51 1.56 9.07
CA GLU A 30 -10.12 2.03 9.11
C GLU A 30 -9.95 3.10 10.18
N ILE A 31 -8.86 2.98 10.95
CA ILE A 31 -8.35 4.00 11.85
C ILE A 31 -7.02 4.45 11.27
N VAL A 32 -6.86 5.76 11.03
CA VAL A 32 -5.64 6.35 10.47
C VAL A 32 -5.16 7.45 11.42
N ASP A 33 -4.02 7.22 12.07
CA ASP A 33 -3.42 8.17 13.02
C ASP A 33 -2.07 8.67 12.49
N ARG A 34 -1.91 10.00 12.42
CA ARG A 34 -0.71 10.63 11.89
C ARG A 34 0.24 11.02 13.02
N TYR A 35 1.14 10.12 13.37
CA TYR A 35 2.00 10.28 14.54
C TYR A 35 3.31 11.07 14.28
N ASP A 36 3.69 11.38 13.03
CA ASP A 36 5.00 11.97 12.74
C ASP A 36 5.26 13.34 13.40
N ILE A 37 4.23 14.15 13.64
CA ILE A 37 4.38 15.46 14.32
C ILE A 37 4.01 15.36 15.79
N GLU A 38 3.00 14.57 16.11
CA GLU A 38 2.46 14.47 17.47
C GLU A 38 3.41 13.77 18.42
N CYS A 39 4.29 12.90 17.90
CA CYS A 39 5.35 12.24 18.65
C CYS A 39 6.65 13.06 18.76
N ILE A 40 6.64 14.34 18.38
CA ILE A 40 7.77 15.24 18.59
C ILE A 40 7.45 16.17 19.77
N PRO A 41 8.34 16.32 20.76
CA PRO A 41 8.21 17.31 21.82
C PRO A 41 7.95 18.71 21.25
N GLU A 42 7.09 19.51 21.90
CA GLU A 42 6.62 20.78 21.34
C GLU A 42 7.77 21.73 20.97
N GLU A 43 8.79 21.79 21.83
CA GLU A 43 10.00 22.59 21.68
C GLU A 43 10.81 22.23 20.42
N LEU A 44 10.73 20.98 19.98
CA LEU A 44 11.51 20.43 18.86
C LEU A 44 10.70 20.35 17.56
N ARG A 45 9.41 20.72 17.56
CA ARG A 45 8.57 20.66 16.35
C ARG A 45 9.07 21.57 15.23
N SER A 46 9.74 22.67 15.57
CA SER A 46 10.40 23.58 14.62
C SER A 46 11.67 22.98 14.02
N ASN A 47 12.39 22.13 14.77
CA ASN A 47 13.62 21.48 14.37
C ASN A 47 13.51 19.94 14.47
N LYS A 48 12.68 19.36 13.61
CA LYS A 48 12.40 17.91 13.56
C LYS A 48 13.64 17.08 13.21
N LEU A 49 14.61 17.68 12.51
CA LEU A 49 15.86 17.02 12.17
C LEU A 49 16.70 16.78 13.42
N LEU A 50 16.83 17.78 14.31
CA LEU A 50 17.52 17.60 15.58
C LEU A 50 16.88 16.50 16.42
N TYR A 51 15.54 16.49 16.48
CA TYR A 51 14.81 15.42 17.18
C TYR A 51 15.19 14.03 16.66
N ILE A 52 15.26 13.82 15.35
CA ILE A 52 15.46 12.47 14.79
C ILE A 52 16.94 12.03 14.77
N THR A 53 17.88 12.97 14.72
CA THR A 53 19.32 12.68 14.67
C THR A 53 19.99 12.56 16.03
N ASP A 54 19.39 13.13 17.08
CA ASP A 54 19.94 13.10 18.43
C ASP A 54 19.48 11.83 19.18
N ASP A 55 20.40 10.90 19.40
CA ASP A 55 20.14 9.63 20.08
C ASP A 55 19.86 9.79 21.59
N SER A 56 20.20 10.94 22.20
CA SER A 56 19.92 11.20 23.62
C SER A 56 18.44 11.46 23.89
N ILE A 57 17.69 11.88 22.86
CA ILE A 57 16.27 12.21 22.96
C ILE A 57 15.44 10.93 22.79
N SER A 58 14.63 10.61 23.79
CA SER A 58 13.71 9.47 23.72
C SER A 58 12.77 9.59 22.52
N LYS A 59 12.68 8.52 21.72
CA LYS A 59 11.78 8.41 20.57
C LYS A 59 10.45 7.75 20.92
N ASN A 60 10.22 7.47 22.20
CA ASN A 60 9.01 6.81 22.68
C ASN A 60 7.84 7.78 22.66
N CYS A 61 6.70 7.31 22.18
CA CYS A 61 5.48 8.08 22.06
C CYS A 61 4.26 7.21 22.35
N SER A 62 3.25 7.79 22.99
CA SER A 62 1.97 7.14 23.23
C SER A 62 0.87 7.83 22.44
N ARG A 63 0.10 7.05 21.70
CA ARG A 63 -1.07 7.49 20.94
C ARG A 63 -2.32 6.78 21.44
N PHE A 64 -3.45 7.48 21.43
CA PHE A 64 -4.73 6.94 21.87
C PHE A 64 -5.67 6.88 20.67
N LEU A 65 -6.05 5.67 20.27
CA LEU A 65 -6.89 5.43 19.10
C LEU A 65 -8.26 4.97 19.56
N LYS A 66 -9.29 5.75 19.21
CA LYS A 66 -10.67 5.35 19.46
C LYS A 66 -11.19 4.48 18.31
N VAL A 67 -11.75 3.32 18.63
CA VAL A 67 -12.36 2.41 17.66
C VAL A 67 -13.74 2.95 17.24
N PRO A 68 -13.94 3.37 15.98
CA PRO A 68 -15.18 4.03 15.59
C PRO A 68 -16.36 3.06 15.43
N LYS A 69 -16.08 1.80 15.11
CA LYS A 69 -17.03 0.71 14.88
C LYS A 69 -16.33 -0.60 15.20
N SER A 70 -17.09 -1.60 15.65
CA SER A 70 -16.56 -2.94 15.94
C SER A 70 -15.74 -3.48 14.74
N MET A 71 -14.53 -3.94 15.02
CA MET A 71 -13.56 -4.47 14.08
C MET A 71 -13.37 -5.96 14.38
N ARG A 72 -13.74 -6.82 13.42
CA ARG A 72 -13.54 -8.27 13.54
C ARG A 72 -12.12 -8.66 13.12
N ALA A 73 -11.55 -9.61 13.84
CA ALA A 73 -10.25 -10.21 13.55
C ALA A 73 -10.25 -10.96 12.20
N PRO A 74 -9.11 -11.01 11.50
CA PRO A 74 -7.86 -10.35 11.83
C PRO A 74 -7.88 -8.84 11.50
N ILE A 75 -7.36 -8.03 12.43
CA ILE A 75 -7.20 -6.59 12.23
C ILE A 75 -5.78 -6.34 11.75
N TYR A 76 -5.64 -5.76 10.55
CA TYR A 76 -4.35 -5.54 9.92
C TYR A 76 -3.75 -4.21 10.38
N ILE A 77 -2.47 -4.26 10.75
CA ILE A 77 -1.67 -3.10 11.11
C ILE A 77 -0.80 -2.74 9.92
N TYR A 78 -0.95 -1.52 9.41
CA TYR A 78 -0.08 -0.97 8.39
C TYR A 78 0.63 0.29 8.90
N TYR A 79 1.87 0.49 8.47
CA TYR A 79 2.44 1.82 8.44
C TYR A 79 2.25 2.41 7.04
N GLN A 80 1.91 3.70 7.00
CA GLN A 80 1.80 4.47 5.78
C GLN A 80 2.91 5.52 5.75
N LEU A 81 3.64 5.56 4.64
CA LEU A 81 4.59 6.62 4.33
C LEU A 81 4.04 7.43 3.18
N ASP A 82 4.00 8.75 3.35
CA ASP A 82 3.69 9.71 2.29
C ASP A 82 4.97 10.44 1.85
N ASN A 83 4.99 10.89 0.59
CA ASN A 83 6.12 11.58 -0.03
C ASN A 83 7.43 10.77 0.01
N TYR A 84 7.33 9.44 -0.20
CA TYR A 84 8.47 8.53 -0.25
C TYR A 84 8.52 7.78 -1.59
N TYR A 85 9.54 8.02 -2.41
CA TYR A 85 9.59 7.54 -3.80
C TYR A 85 10.34 6.21 -3.97
N GLN A 86 9.72 5.10 -3.52
CA GLN A 86 10.25 3.75 -3.79
C GLN A 86 10.31 3.42 -5.29
N ASN A 87 9.54 4.13 -6.13
CA ASN A 87 9.46 3.94 -7.58
C ASN A 87 10.56 4.68 -8.37
N HIS A 88 11.45 5.43 -7.70
CA HIS A 88 12.54 6.11 -8.39
C HIS A 88 13.49 5.10 -9.06
N ARG A 89 13.82 5.30 -10.34
CA ARG A 89 14.58 4.32 -11.17
C ARG A 89 15.88 3.84 -10.51
N ARG A 90 16.65 4.75 -9.90
CA ARG A 90 17.90 4.40 -9.20
C ARG A 90 17.64 3.57 -7.94
N TYR A 91 16.58 3.90 -7.20
CA TYR A 91 16.20 3.20 -5.98
C TYR A 91 15.75 1.76 -6.30
N VAL A 92 14.83 1.59 -7.26
CA VAL A 92 14.32 0.26 -7.68
C VAL A 92 15.43 -0.66 -8.20
N LYS A 93 16.41 -0.10 -8.93
CA LYS A 93 17.55 -0.85 -9.46
C LYS A 93 18.59 -1.23 -8.40
N SER A 94 18.62 -0.52 -7.27
CA SER A 94 19.64 -0.67 -6.24
C SER A 94 19.33 -1.85 -5.30
N ARG A 95 19.53 -3.06 -5.85
CA ARG A 95 19.43 -4.36 -5.18
C ARG A 95 20.14 -5.44 -6.01
N ASN A 96 20.45 -6.58 -5.42
CA ASN A 96 20.91 -7.76 -6.14
C ASN A 96 20.07 -8.99 -5.74
N ASP A 97 19.22 -9.47 -6.65
CA ASP A 97 18.29 -10.58 -6.41
C ASP A 97 19.01 -11.93 -6.23
N LYS A 98 20.18 -12.12 -6.86
CA LYS A 98 21.00 -13.32 -6.67
C LYS A 98 21.68 -13.31 -5.30
N GLN A 99 22.13 -12.15 -4.82
CA GLN A 99 22.67 -12.00 -3.47
C GLN A 99 21.61 -12.29 -2.40
N LEU A 100 20.34 -11.89 -2.62
CA LEU A 100 19.24 -12.23 -1.71
C LEU A 100 19.03 -13.74 -1.58
N LEU A 101 19.37 -14.53 -2.61
CA LEU A 101 19.22 -15.99 -2.65
C LEU A 101 20.46 -16.76 -2.22
N HIS A 102 21.65 -16.28 -2.61
CA HIS A 102 22.91 -17.00 -2.47
C HIS A 102 23.92 -16.31 -1.52
N GLY A 103 23.55 -15.16 -0.95
CA GLY A 103 24.38 -14.42 -0.02
C GLY A 103 25.70 -13.96 -0.64
N LEU A 104 26.79 -14.19 0.09
CA LEU A 104 28.16 -13.86 -0.33
C LEU A 104 28.68 -14.70 -1.50
N GLY A 105 27.94 -15.72 -1.96
CA GLY A 105 28.30 -16.51 -3.13
C GLY A 105 28.19 -15.75 -4.46
N ASP A 106 27.60 -14.55 -4.47
CA ASP A 106 27.51 -13.69 -5.65
C ASP A 106 28.30 -12.37 -5.46
N ASN A 107 29.32 -12.20 -6.31
CA ASN A 107 30.19 -11.03 -6.31
C ASN A 107 29.70 -9.89 -7.24
N SER A 108 28.59 -10.08 -7.96
CA SER A 108 28.07 -9.09 -8.92
C SER A 108 27.21 -8.00 -8.26
N THR A 109 27.77 -7.23 -7.32
CA THR A 109 27.03 -6.22 -6.54
C THR A 109 26.93 -4.84 -7.19
N SER A 110 27.39 -4.66 -8.42
CA SER A 110 27.40 -3.35 -9.11
C SER A 110 26.02 -2.72 -9.26
N SER A 111 24.94 -3.51 -9.25
CA SER A 111 23.57 -2.99 -9.23
C SER A 111 23.22 -2.29 -7.91
N CYS A 112 23.88 -2.63 -6.80
CA CYS A 112 23.63 -2.11 -5.46
C CYS A 112 24.27 -0.76 -5.15
N ILE A 113 25.05 -0.18 -6.08
CA ILE A 113 25.67 1.14 -5.90
C ILE A 113 24.60 2.17 -5.47
N PRO A 114 24.87 3.01 -4.45
CA PRO A 114 26.17 3.20 -3.77
C PRO A 114 26.43 2.30 -2.56
N LEU A 115 25.53 1.36 -2.23
CA LEU A 115 25.56 0.58 -0.99
C LEU A 115 25.84 -0.90 -1.26
N GLU A 116 26.93 -1.16 -1.97
CA GLU A 116 27.44 -2.51 -2.23
C GLU A 116 28.37 -3.02 -1.12
N SER A 117 29.13 -2.12 -0.49
CA SER A 117 30.08 -2.40 0.57
C SER A 117 30.11 -1.26 1.60
N SER A 118 30.61 -1.57 2.79
CA SER A 118 30.94 -0.58 3.83
C SER A 118 32.36 -0.86 4.29
N GLY A 119 33.27 0.05 3.97
CA GLY A 119 34.71 -0.22 3.99
C GLY A 119 35.07 -1.27 2.94
N ASP A 120 35.96 -2.20 3.29
CA ASP A 120 36.42 -3.26 2.38
C ASP A 120 35.52 -4.50 2.36
N LEU A 121 34.42 -4.49 3.14
CA LEU A 121 33.53 -5.64 3.31
C LEU A 121 32.19 -5.43 2.58
N PRO A 122 31.69 -6.44 1.84
CA PRO A 122 30.39 -6.36 1.16
C PRO A 122 29.24 -6.26 2.16
N ILE A 123 28.16 -5.59 1.77
CA ILE A 123 26.91 -5.51 2.54
C ILE A 123 25.96 -6.61 2.06
N VAL A 124 25.34 -7.35 2.99
CA VAL A 124 24.27 -8.31 2.70
C VAL A 124 23.07 -8.03 3.61
N PRO A 125 21.86 -7.82 3.06
CA PRO A 125 21.56 -7.53 1.66
C PRO A 125 22.03 -6.13 1.23
N CYS A 126 22.61 -6.01 0.03
CA CYS A 126 23.09 -4.74 -0.52
C CYS A 126 21.97 -3.89 -1.15
N GLY A 127 22.25 -2.59 -1.31
CA GLY A 127 21.44 -1.66 -2.09
C GLY A 127 20.51 -0.76 -1.28
N LEU A 128 20.06 0.33 -1.92
CA LEU A 128 19.27 1.40 -1.31
C LEU A 128 17.93 0.92 -0.74
N ILE A 129 17.32 -0.09 -1.36
CA ILE A 129 16.02 -0.60 -0.90
C ILE A 129 16.17 -1.23 0.47
N ALA A 130 17.08 -2.19 0.62
CA ALA A 130 17.29 -2.85 1.89
C ALA A 130 17.82 -1.88 2.95
N TRP A 131 18.78 -1.03 2.59
CA TRP A 131 19.42 -0.09 3.53
C TRP A 131 18.47 0.93 4.16
N SER A 132 17.35 1.22 3.51
CA SER A 132 16.37 2.20 4.01
C SER A 132 15.16 1.52 4.66
N VAL A 133 15.29 0.27 5.12
CA VAL A 133 14.21 -0.48 5.76
C VAL A 133 13.59 0.29 6.93
N PHE A 134 12.26 0.30 6.96
CA PHE A 134 11.49 0.97 8.01
C PHE A 134 11.77 0.38 9.40
N ASN A 135 11.89 1.24 10.42
CA ASN A 135 12.36 0.84 11.75
C ASN A 135 11.59 1.46 12.93
N ASP A 136 10.42 2.06 12.69
CA ASP A 136 9.52 2.35 13.81
C ASP A 136 8.94 1.04 14.34
N THR A 137 8.65 1.01 15.63
CA THR A 137 8.03 -0.13 16.30
C THR A 137 6.72 0.27 16.94
N PHE A 138 5.79 -0.68 17.03
CA PHE A 138 4.46 -0.47 17.61
C PHE A 138 4.13 -1.59 18.59
N LYS A 139 3.63 -1.21 19.76
CA LYS A 139 3.00 -2.07 20.77
C LYS A 139 1.60 -1.53 21.07
N PHE A 140 0.66 -2.44 21.30
CA PHE A 140 -0.75 -2.12 21.44
C PHE A 140 -1.28 -2.67 22.75
N SER A 141 -2.12 -1.92 23.43
CA SER A 141 -2.85 -2.38 24.61
C SER A 141 -4.26 -1.81 24.61
N SER A 142 -5.22 -2.59 25.13
CA SER A 142 -6.59 -2.16 25.39
C SER A 142 -6.84 -2.26 26.90
N GLY A 143 -7.11 -1.14 27.55
CA GLY A 143 -7.15 -1.08 29.01
C GLY A 143 -5.82 -1.55 29.64
N SER A 144 -5.88 -2.56 30.49
CA SER A 144 -4.71 -3.19 31.12
C SER A 144 -4.13 -4.38 30.33
N SER A 145 -4.77 -4.79 29.24
CA SER A 145 -4.42 -6.00 28.49
C SER A 145 -3.57 -5.65 27.25
N GLU A 146 -2.46 -6.37 27.06
CA GLU A 146 -1.64 -6.25 25.84
C GLU A 146 -2.33 -6.94 24.65
N LEU A 147 -2.46 -6.22 23.53
CA LEU A 147 -2.94 -6.78 22.26
C LEU A 147 -1.75 -7.34 21.49
N LYS A 148 -1.69 -8.67 21.36
CA LYS A 148 -0.54 -9.34 20.72
C LYS A 148 -0.53 -9.08 19.22
N VAL A 149 0.60 -8.59 18.72
CA VAL A 149 0.83 -8.39 17.28
C VAL A 149 1.48 -9.62 16.67
N ASN A 150 0.75 -10.32 15.81
CA ASN A 150 1.30 -11.39 15.00
C ASN A 150 2.06 -10.82 13.80
N ARG A 151 3.39 -11.01 13.79
CA ARG A 151 4.30 -10.57 12.71
C ARG A 151 4.75 -11.72 11.79
N LYS A 152 4.09 -12.88 11.86
CA LYS A 152 4.36 -14.04 11.00
C LYS A 152 3.34 -14.10 9.85
N ASN A 153 3.78 -14.61 8.71
CA ASN A 153 2.99 -14.73 7.48
C ASN A 153 2.43 -13.38 6.97
N ILE A 154 3.18 -12.30 7.16
CA ILE A 154 2.89 -10.98 6.60
C ILE A 154 3.44 -10.83 5.17
N ALA A 155 4.47 -11.60 4.83
CA ALA A 155 5.05 -11.67 3.50
C ALA A 155 4.42 -12.82 2.69
N TRP A 156 4.44 -12.67 1.36
CA TRP A 156 3.97 -13.71 0.45
C TRP A 156 4.84 -14.97 0.59
N LYS A 157 4.19 -16.13 0.71
CA LYS A 157 4.87 -17.44 0.81
C LYS A 157 5.85 -17.66 -0.35
N SER A 158 5.50 -17.22 -1.56
CA SER A 158 6.38 -17.30 -2.73
C SER A 158 7.66 -16.48 -2.58
N ASP A 159 7.58 -15.29 -1.97
CA ASP A 159 8.75 -14.43 -1.78
C ASP A 159 9.69 -15.07 -0.74
N ARG A 160 9.15 -15.52 0.40
CA ARG A 160 9.90 -16.23 1.44
C ARG A 160 10.62 -17.48 0.92
N ASN A 161 9.96 -18.24 0.05
CA ASN A 161 10.47 -19.54 -0.41
C ASN A 161 11.41 -19.45 -1.62
N HIS A 162 11.27 -18.43 -2.47
CA HIS A 162 11.92 -18.40 -3.79
C HIS A 162 12.69 -17.12 -4.09
N LYS A 163 12.63 -16.08 -3.26
CA LYS A 163 13.36 -14.81 -3.49
C LYS A 163 14.38 -14.48 -2.41
N PHE A 164 14.24 -15.08 -1.22
CA PHE A 164 15.13 -14.86 -0.09
C PHE A 164 15.67 -16.20 0.37
N GLY A 165 17.00 -16.29 0.52
CA GLY A 165 17.68 -17.52 0.90
C GLY A 165 17.44 -17.91 2.35
N LYS A 166 17.31 -19.22 2.60
CA LYS A 166 17.14 -19.80 3.94
C LYS A 166 18.44 -19.89 4.72
N ASP A 167 19.57 -19.93 4.01
CA ASP A 167 20.92 -20.00 4.58
C ASP A 167 21.69 -18.68 4.35
N VAL A 168 20.97 -17.60 4.04
CA VAL A 168 21.55 -16.27 3.83
C VAL A 168 21.23 -15.41 5.03
N TYR A 169 22.26 -14.86 5.66
CA TYR A 169 22.15 -14.03 6.85
C TYR A 169 22.66 -12.62 6.56
N PRO A 170 22.14 -11.59 7.26
CA PRO A 170 22.68 -10.24 7.15
C PRO A 170 24.16 -10.19 7.50
N PHE A 171 24.95 -9.47 6.70
CA PHE A 171 26.39 -9.31 6.91
C PHE A 171 26.79 -7.87 6.62
N ASN A 172 27.59 -7.28 7.51
CA ASN A 172 28.06 -5.88 7.43
C ASN A 172 26.94 -4.84 7.19
N PHE A 173 25.72 -5.11 7.63
CA PHE A 173 24.54 -4.30 7.34
C PHE A 173 24.31 -3.22 8.41
N GLN A 174 24.21 -1.94 8.01
CA GLN A 174 24.06 -0.78 8.92
C GLN A 174 25.17 -0.63 9.97
N ASN A 175 26.38 -1.11 9.67
CA ASN A 175 27.56 -1.02 10.56
C ASN A 175 28.46 0.19 10.27
N GLY A 176 28.22 0.89 9.15
CA GLY A 176 28.98 2.08 8.77
C GLY A 176 28.47 3.36 9.44
N PRO A 177 29.15 4.50 9.21
CA PRO A 177 28.75 5.80 9.77
C PRO A 177 27.42 6.32 9.21
N LEU A 178 27.05 5.89 8.01
CA LEU A 178 25.80 6.27 7.36
C LEU A 178 24.71 5.23 7.66
N ILE A 179 23.77 5.54 8.56
CA ILE A 179 22.64 4.67 8.85
C ILE A 179 21.43 5.11 8.01
N GLY A 180 20.87 4.19 7.22
CA GLY A 180 19.73 4.50 6.34
C GLY A 180 18.36 4.17 6.92
N GLY A 181 18.30 3.25 7.90
CA GLY A 181 17.05 2.69 8.40
C GLY A 181 17.27 1.70 9.53
N GLY A 182 16.47 0.64 9.57
CA GLY A 182 16.55 -0.40 10.58
C GLY A 182 17.72 -1.34 10.42
N LYS A 183 18.12 -1.96 11.52
CA LYS A 183 19.05 -3.10 11.53
C LYS A 183 18.28 -4.40 11.31
N LEU A 184 18.94 -5.36 10.70
CA LEU A 184 18.46 -6.73 10.56
C LEU A 184 19.11 -7.62 11.64
N ASP A 185 18.45 -8.70 12.02
CA ASP A 185 19.00 -9.66 12.98
C ASP A 185 20.03 -10.56 12.29
N PRO A 186 21.31 -10.52 12.69
CA PRO A 186 22.36 -11.35 12.11
C PRO A 186 22.15 -12.86 12.30
N ASN A 187 21.34 -13.26 13.28
CA ASN A 187 21.09 -14.67 13.61
C ASN A 187 19.84 -15.24 12.93
N THR A 188 19.08 -14.41 12.21
CA THR A 188 17.86 -14.83 11.52
C THR A 188 18.08 -14.77 10.00
N PRO A 189 17.77 -15.84 9.25
CA PRO A 189 17.96 -15.85 7.81
C PRO A 189 17.03 -14.87 7.10
N LEU A 190 17.43 -14.37 5.92
CA LEU A 190 16.66 -13.39 5.16
C LEU A 190 15.25 -13.88 4.81
N SER A 191 15.05 -15.19 4.61
CA SER A 191 13.73 -15.78 4.33
C SER A 191 12.72 -15.60 5.46
N ASP A 192 13.20 -15.45 6.70
CA ASP A 192 12.38 -15.41 7.91
C ASP A 192 12.20 -13.98 8.44
N GLN A 193 12.98 -13.02 7.91
CA GLN A 193 12.84 -11.59 8.20
C GLN A 193 11.75 -10.96 7.33
N GLU A 194 10.49 -11.26 7.64
CA GLU A 194 9.35 -10.88 6.80
C GLU A 194 9.17 -9.36 6.63
N ASP A 195 9.58 -8.55 7.61
CA ASP A 195 9.54 -7.09 7.50
C ASP A 195 10.44 -6.56 6.38
N LEU A 196 11.62 -7.16 6.22
CA LEU A 196 12.52 -6.89 5.09
C LEU A 196 11.83 -7.26 3.78
N ILE A 197 11.20 -8.44 3.72
CA ILE A 197 10.55 -8.94 2.50
C ILE A 197 9.39 -8.02 2.07
N VAL A 198 8.56 -7.58 3.04
CA VAL A 198 7.49 -6.60 2.80
C VAL A 198 8.06 -5.27 2.28
N TRP A 199 9.17 -4.81 2.86
CA TRP A 199 9.84 -3.57 2.44
C TRP A 199 10.44 -3.65 1.04
N MET A 200 11.13 -4.75 0.73
CA MET A 200 11.83 -5.00 -0.54
C MET A 200 10.89 -5.03 -1.76
N ARG A 201 9.60 -5.30 -1.55
CA ARG A 201 8.58 -5.14 -2.59
C ARG A 201 8.24 -3.67 -2.78
N THR A 202 8.93 -2.98 -3.69
CA THR A 202 8.77 -1.54 -3.92
C THR A 202 7.32 -1.12 -4.22
N ALA A 203 6.91 0.02 -3.67
CA ALA A 203 5.61 0.62 -3.95
C ALA A 203 5.64 1.40 -5.28
N ALA A 204 4.52 1.40 -6.00
CA ALA A 204 4.37 2.09 -7.28
C ALA A 204 4.12 3.60 -7.12
N LEU A 205 3.56 4.02 -5.99
CA LEU A 205 3.15 5.39 -5.69
C LEU A 205 3.94 5.96 -4.50
N PRO A 206 4.09 7.29 -4.39
CA PRO A 206 4.83 7.93 -3.30
C PRO A 206 4.12 7.92 -1.95
N SER A 207 2.84 7.58 -1.94
CA SER A 207 2.05 7.32 -0.73
C SER A 207 1.64 5.87 -0.75
N PHE A 208 2.11 5.09 0.22
CA PHE A 208 1.89 3.66 0.24
C PHE A 208 1.77 3.12 1.66
N ARG A 209 1.08 1.99 1.78
CA ARG A 209 0.94 1.21 3.02
C ARG A 209 1.75 -0.07 2.92
N LYS A 210 2.33 -0.50 4.04
CA LYS A 210 3.03 -1.78 4.17
C LYS A 210 2.50 -2.49 5.40
N LEU A 211 2.28 -3.79 5.28
CA LEU A 211 1.77 -4.61 6.37
C LEU A 211 2.87 -4.77 7.43
N TYR A 212 2.58 -4.37 8.66
CA TYR A 212 3.46 -4.54 9.82
C TYR A 212 3.13 -5.84 10.58
N GLY A 213 1.84 -6.18 10.67
CA GLY A 213 1.36 -7.31 11.44
C GLY A 213 -0.16 -7.37 11.48
N ARG A 214 -0.69 -8.27 12.31
CA ARG A 214 -2.12 -8.42 12.54
C ARG A 214 -2.41 -8.66 14.03
N ILE A 215 -3.54 -8.15 14.49
CA ILE A 215 -4.14 -8.46 15.78
C ILE A 215 -5.21 -9.52 15.52
N GLU A 216 -5.14 -10.63 16.24
CA GLU A 216 -6.01 -11.82 16.04
C GLU A 216 -7.21 -11.82 17.00
N GLU A 217 -7.55 -10.65 17.54
CA GLU A 217 -8.60 -10.43 18.52
C GLU A 217 -9.54 -9.34 18.00
N ASP A 218 -10.83 -9.47 18.30
CA ASP A 218 -11.85 -8.47 17.94
C ASP A 218 -11.67 -7.21 18.79
N LEU A 219 -12.04 -6.05 18.24
CA LEU A 219 -12.08 -4.78 18.96
C LEU A 219 -13.49 -4.21 18.88
N ASP A 220 -14.04 -3.79 20.01
CA ASP A 220 -15.40 -3.29 20.08
C ASP A 220 -15.48 -1.79 19.75
N ALA A 221 -16.68 -1.35 19.38
CA ALA A 221 -16.91 0.07 19.17
C ALA A 221 -16.65 0.85 20.48
N ASP A 222 -16.05 2.03 20.35
CA ASP A 222 -15.67 2.91 21.45
C ASP A 222 -14.48 2.45 22.32
N ASP A 223 -13.89 1.29 22.05
CA ASP A 223 -12.62 0.88 22.67
C ASP A 223 -11.53 1.94 22.43
N VAL A 224 -10.68 2.13 23.45
CA VAL A 224 -9.51 3.01 23.36
C VAL A 224 -8.25 2.16 23.37
N ILE A 225 -7.61 2.09 22.20
CA ILE A 225 -6.34 1.40 22.03
C ILE A 225 -5.22 2.37 22.36
N VAL A 226 -4.37 1.98 23.30
CA VAL A 226 -3.13 2.70 23.59
C VAL A 226 -2.04 2.10 22.71
N VAL A 227 -1.41 2.94 21.90
CA VAL A 227 -0.30 2.56 21.05
C VAL A 227 0.98 3.17 21.61
N GLN A 228 1.87 2.32 22.09
CA GLN A 228 3.24 2.71 22.43
C GLN A 228 4.11 2.47 21.20
N LEU A 229 4.68 3.55 20.65
CA LEU A 229 5.49 3.49 19.45
C LEU A 229 6.86 4.13 19.63
N MET A 230 7.85 3.64 18.89
CA MET A 230 9.18 4.23 18.81
C MET A 230 9.34 4.90 17.44
N ASN A 231 9.44 6.22 17.44
CA ASN A 231 9.49 7.07 16.24
C ASN A 231 10.95 7.26 15.76
N ASN A 232 11.56 6.19 15.23
CA ASN A 232 12.97 6.10 14.86
C ASN A 232 13.26 6.43 13.39
N TYR A 233 12.30 6.22 12.49
CA TYR A 233 12.51 6.32 11.05
C TYR A 233 12.53 7.79 10.61
N ASN A 234 13.63 8.22 9.98
CA ASN A 234 13.76 9.60 9.52
C ASN A 234 12.91 9.85 8.27
N ALA A 235 11.73 10.45 8.47
CA ALA A 235 10.89 10.95 7.39
C ALA A 235 11.05 12.46 7.16
N TYR A 236 11.69 13.20 8.06
CA TYR A 236 11.67 14.66 8.06
C TYR A 236 12.64 15.27 7.06
N SER A 237 13.76 14.60 6.78
CA SER A 237 14.78 15.06 5.83
C SER A 237 14.28 15.23 4.39
N PHE A 238 13.23 14.51 4.01
CA PHE A 238 12.60 14.59 2.69
C PHE A 238 11.15 15.06 2.76
N GLY A 239 10.70 15.61 3.88
CA GLY A 239 9.32 16.09 4.05
C GLY A 239 8.26 14.98 3.98
N GLY A 240 8.62 13.75 4.35
CA GLY A 240 7.73 12.62 4.47
C GLY A 240 6.78 12.74 5.66
N LYS A 241 5.68 12.00 5.60
CA LYS A 241 4.70 11.87 6.70
C LYS A 241 4.55 10.41 7.06
N LYS A 242 4.29 10.13 8.34
CA LYS A 242 4.13 8.77 8.84
C LYS A 242 2.77 8.63 9.51
N LYS A 243 2.06 7.58 9.15
CA LYS A 243 0.77 7.25 9.75
C LYS A 243 0.73 5.79 10.14
N LEU A 244 0.07 5.52 11.25
CA LEU A 244 -0.32 4.19 11.68
C LEU A 244 -1.74 3.95 11.19
N VAL A 245 -1.99 2.79 10.58
CA VAL A 245 -3.29 2.42 10.05
C VAL A 245 -3.71 1.07 10.63
N LEU A 246 -4.85 1.03 11.30
CA LEU A 246 -5.54 -0.21 11.65
C LEU A 246 -6.72 -0.39 10.69
N SER A 247 -6.82 -1.54 10.05
CA SER A 247 -7.85 -1.76 9.03
C SER A 247 -8.36 -3.21 9.07
N THR A 248 -9.67 -3.39 8.96
CA THR A 248 -10.25 -4.70 8.65
C THR A 248 -10.14 -4.98 7.15
N SER A 249 -10.43 -6.19 6.72
CA SER A 249 -10.52 -6.52 5.30
C SER A 249 -11.92 -7.01 4.93
N SER A 250 -12.30 -6.74 3.69
CA SER A 250 -13.41 -7.39 3.02
C SER A 250 -12.88 -8.42 2.02
N TRP A 251 -13.77 -9.18 1.38
CA TRP A 251 -13.39 -10.08 0.29
C TRP A 251 -12.74 -9.35 -0.92
N LEU A 252 -12.97 -8.04 -1.05
CA LEU A 252 -12.35 -7.19 -2.07
C LEU A 252 -10.99 -6.61 -1.63
N GLY A 253 -10.58 -6.88 -0.38
CA GLY A 253 -9.41 -6.30 0.25
C GLY A 253 -9.75 -5.14 1.18
N GLY A 254 -8.87 -4.14 1.22
CA GLY A 254 -9.05 -2.93 2.04
C GLY A 254 -10.10 -1.96 1.50
N LYS A 255 -10.29 -0.85 2.19
CA LYS A 255 -11.24 0.19 1.81
C LYS A 255 -10.86 0.85 0.48
N ASN A 256 -11.70 0.71 -0.53
CA ASN A 256 -11.53 1.36 -1.83
C ASN A 256 -12.87 1.50 -2.57
N ASP A 257 -13.46 2.69 -2.50
CA ASP A 257 -14.76 2.96 -3.11
C ASP A 257 -14.70 3.17 -4.63
N PHE A 258 -13.51 3.39 -5.20
CA PHE A 258 -13.34 3.75 -6.61
C PHE A 258 -13.99 2.75 -7.56
N PHE A 259 -13.74 1.45 -7.36
CA PHE A 259 -14.28 0.42 -8.24
C PHE A 259 -15.82 0.35 -8.20
N GLY A 260 -16.40 0.48 -7.01
CA GLY A 260 -17.85 0.50 -6.84
C GLY A 260 -18.48 1.73 -7.49
N VAL A 261 -17.93 2.92 -7.20
CA VAL A 261 -18.43 4.19 -7.77
C VAL A 261 -18.27 4.23 -9.29
N ALA A 262 -17.13 3.80 -9.83
CA ALA A 262 -16.89 3.74 -11.27
C ALA A 262 -17.87 2.79 -11.97
N SER A 263 -18.12 1.62 -11.39
CA SER A 263 -19.09 0.65 -11.93
C SER A 263 -20.51 1.21 -11.92
N LEU A 264 -20.93 1.88 -10.84
CA LEU A 264 -22.23 2.55 -10.77
C LEU A 264 -22.36 3.66 -11.82
N PHE A 265 -21.32 4.46 -11.99
CA PHE A 265 -21.29 5.52 -13.00
C PHE A 265 -21.44 4.95 -14.42
N ILE A 266 -20.61 3.96 -14.78
CA ILE A 266 -20.66 3.31 -16.09
C ILE A 266 -22.03 2.65 -16.33
N GLY A 267 -22.54 1.91 -15.34
CA GLY A 267 -23.83 1.23 -15.45
C GLY A 267 -25.01 2.20 -15.62
N THR A 268 -25.03 3.27 -14.82
CA THR A 268 -26.06 4.33 -14.92
C THR A 268 -25.99 5.06 -16.25
N PHE A 269 -24.78 5.38 -16.71
CA PHE A 269 -24.55 6.02 -18.00
C PHE A 269 -25.02 5.14 -19.17
N CYS A 270 -24.77 3.83 -19.12
CA CYS A 270 -25.26 2.88 -20.13
C CYS A 270 -26.79 2.81 -20.15
N MET A 271 -27.45 2.82 -18.99
CA MET A 271 -28.92 2.86 -18.90
C MET A 271 -29.49 4.14 -19.53
N LEU A 272 -28.90 5.29 -19.25
CA LEU A 272 -29.30 6.57 -19.84
C LEU A 272 -29.17 6.56 -21.37
N ILE A 273 -28.03 6.10 -21.90
CA ILE A 273 -27.83 5.98 -23.36
C ILE A 273 -28.86 5.02 -23.97
N SER A 274 -29.13 3.89 -23.33
CA SER A 274 -30.12 2.92 -23.82
C SER A 274 -31.51 3.54 -23.93
N ILE A 275 -31.94 4.31 -22.91
CA ILE A 275 -33.21 5.04 -22.92
C ILE A 275 -33.24 6.08 -24.04
N VAL A 276 -32.18 6.88 -24.21
CA VAL A 276 -32.11 7.88 -25.28
C VAL A 276 -32.19 7.24 -26.67
N PHE A 277 -31.46 6.15 -26.90
CA PHE A 277 -31.52 5.42 -28.18
C PHE A 277 -32.87 4.76 -28.41
N LEU A 278 -33.53 4.25 -27.37
CA LEU A 278 -34.88 3.71 -27.47
C LEU A 278 -35.89 4.81 -27.84
N LEU A 279 -35.82 5.98 -27.21
CA LEU A 279 -36.66 7.13 -27.54
C LEU A 279 -36.44 7.62 -28.98
N LEU A 280 -35.18 7.72 -29.43
CA LEU A 280 -34.86 8.10 -30.81
C LEU A 280 -35.34 7.06 -31.81
N HIS A 281 -35.22 5.76 -31.48
CA HIS A 281 -35.67 4.69 -32.36
C HIS A 281 -37.19 4.68 -32.52
N VAL A 282 -37.93 4.95 -31.45
CA VAL A 282 -39.40 5.03 -31.47
C VAL A 282 -39.89 6.31 -32.15
N LYS A 283 -39.26 7.47 -31.87
CA LYS A 283 -39.72 8.77 -32.38
C LYS A 283 -39.28 9.05 -33.82
N ASN A 284 -38.08 8.60 -34.21
CA ASN A 284 -37.50 8.83 -35.53
C ASN A 284 -37.04 7.49 -36.17
N PRO A 285 -37.97 6.57 -36.47
CA PRO A 285 -37.62 5.29 -37.06
C PRO A 285 -37.00 5.53 -38.45
N ARG A 286 -35.76 5.11 -38.64
CA ARG A 286 -35.12 5.08 -39.96
C ARG A 286 -35.21 3.66 -40.53
N PRO A 287 -35.70 3.49 -41.78
CA PRO A 287 -35.69 2.20 -42.44
C PRO A 287 -34.25 1.70 -42.62
N TYR A 288 -34.04 0.40 -42.35
CA TYR A 288 -32.73 -0.21 -42.50
C TYR A 288 -32.38 -0.36 -43.98
N GLY A 289 -31.19 0.09 -44.37
CA GLY A 289 -30.68 -0.09 -45.74
C GLY A 289 -31.36 0.77 -46.81
N ASP A 290 -32.04 1.85 -46.43
CA ASP A 290 -32.69 2.73 -47.40
C ASP A 290 -31.68 3.48 -48.27
N ALA A 291 -31.71 3.18 -49.57
CA ALA A 291 -30.83 3.72 -50.59
C ALA A 291 -30.99 5.23 -50.79
N MET A 292 -32.09 5.85 -50.34
CA MET A 292 -32.30 7.30 -50.39
C MET A 292 -31.34 8.07 -49.47
N TYR A 293 -30.77 7.42 -48.46
CA TYR A 293 -29.77 8.03 -47.58
C TYR A 293 -28.33 7.92 -48.10
N THR A 294 -28.11 7.28 -49.25
CA THR A 294 -26.78 7.21 -49.88
C THR A 294 -26.37 8.60 -50.39
N SER A 295 -25.09 8.93 -50.25
CA SER A 295 -24.55 10.24 -50.64
C SER A 295 -24.73 10.53 -52.14
N TRP A 296 -24.76 9.48 -52.97
CA TRP A 296 -24.93 9.56 -54.42
C TRP A 296 -26.39 9.89 -54.81
N ASN A 297 -27.39 9.26 -54.16
CA ASN A 297 -28.81 9.55 -54.39
C ASN A 297 -29.28 10.87 -53.77
N LYS A 298 -28.58 11.38 -52.76
CA LYS A 298 -28.85 12.71 -52.20
C LYS A 298 -28.41 13.86 -53.12
N LYS A 299 -27.39 13.64 -53.95
CA LYS A 299 -26.91 14.66 -54.92
C LYS A 299 -27.78 14.73 -56.17
N SER A 300 -28.40 13.61 -56.58
CA SER A 300 -29.29 13.58 -57.75
C SER A 300 -30.67 14.19 -57.48
N SER A 301 -31.11 14.29 -56.22
CA SER A 301 -32.37 14.93 -55.82
C SER A 301 -32.24 16.42 -55.48
N SER A 302 -31.02 16.94 -55.40
CA SER A 302 -30.73 18.37 -55.15
C SER A 302 -30.32 19.13 -56.42
N SER A 303 -30.52 18.54 -57.60
CA SER A 303 -30.33 19.13 -58.93
C SER A 303 -31.68 19.23 -59.62
#